data_AF-A0AAW6TXU4-F1
#
_entry.id   AF-A0AAW6TXU4-F1
#
_cell.length_a   1.000
_cell.length_b   1.000
_cell.length_c   1.000
_cell.angle_alpha   90.00
_cell.angle_beta   90.00
_cell.angle_gamma   90.00
#
_symmetry.space_group_name_H-M   'P 1'
#
loop_
_entity.id
_entity.type
_entity.pdbx_description
1 polymer ?
#
loop_
_entity_poly.entity_id
_entity_poly.type
_entity_poly.pdbx_seq_one_letter_code
_entity_poly.pdbx_strand_id
1 'polypeptide(L)'
;MKANTLFLRLAGPMQSWGTSSRFQLRRTDAYPSKSGALGLLLCAKGVRREDSAVELRTLSSLTTGVRVDRPGILDWDYHTAGGGHGNGPHRAIGIRRADGKIKKTASTGEYETLLSRRQYLSDASFLVALHGDPAVIGDYAKWLHDPIWPVFLGRKCCVPTEPVFAGTGEFDSPTSALASVPWQPRIAAIDGGGRCAMRQLDCYIEHPPGSAPPDEARLVHDVPRGFGYYNYTARFVVFSSVTVPVGEPLHPPKGTRMWVDPYGPGWDDVRRDRLEFDKHLCVFCKSPAVEVHHLDYADVRRETTRSLCKLCHEVCTSLEYGKDMRHRRIDPTDPEQRQQILAQIERLQQNRRFSRRAELLEAGRAQNAAFFDDTPVS
;
A
#
# COMPACT_ATOMS: atom_id res chain seq x y z
N MET A 1 34.13 -10.91 -13.40
CA MET A 1 33.48 -11.67 -12.33
C MET A 1 31.98 -11.41 -12.43
N LYS A 2 31.16 -12.46 -12.61
CA LYS A 2 29.71 -12.32 -12.79
C LYS A 2 29.03 -12.72 -11.48
N ALA A 3 28.17 -11.87 -10.94
CA ALA A 3 27.49 -12.14 -9.69
C ALA A 3 26.63 -13.41 -9.78
N ASN A 4 26.87 -14.37 -8.87
CA ASN A 4 26.20 -15.67 -8.82
C ASN A 4 25.11 -15.75 -7.75
N THR A 5 24.89 -14.64 -7.02
CA THR A 5 23.93 -14.58 -5.92
C THR A 5 23.10 -13.29 -5.99
N LEU A 6 21.79 -13.41 -5.83
CA LEU A 6 20.82 -12.32 -5.75
C LEU A 6 20.27 -12.21 -4.33
N PHE A 7 20.32 -11.02 -3.75
CA PHE A 7 19.74 -10.74 -2.45
C PHE A 7 18.36 -10.09 -2.58
N LEU A 8 17.39 -10.62 -1.83
CA LEU A 8 16.06 -10.05 -1.70
C LEU A 8 15.81 -9.65 -0.24
N ARG A 9 15.50 -8.39 -0.02
CA ARG A 9 15.07 -7.87 1.28
C ARG A 9 13.55 -7.97 1.37
N LEU A 10 13.06 -8.87 2.21
CA LEU A 10 11.62 -9.09 2.41
C LEU A 10 11.22 -8.52 3.77
N ALA A 11 10.98 -7.21 3.78
CA ALA A 11 10.52 -6.46 4.94
C ALA A 11 9.21 -5.74 4.60
N GLY A 12 8.25 -5.82 5.52
CA GLY A 12 6.91 -5.27 5.35
C GLY A 12 6.16 -5.28 6.69
N PRO A 13 5.08 -4.48 6.84
CA PRO A 13 4.28 -4.51 8.06
C PRO A 13 3.62 -5.89 8.28
N MET A 14 3.23 -6.54 7.18
CA MET A 14 2.62 -7.87 7.15
C MET A 14 3.18 -8.68 5.99
N GLN A 15 3.35 -9.98 6.17
CA GLN A 15 3.77 -10.93 5.14
C GLN A 15 2.93 -12.21 5.20
N SER A 16 2.92 -13.02 4.12
CA SER A 16 2.32 -14.35 4.19
C SER A 16 2.89 -15.35 3.17
N TRP A 17 3.50 -16.41 3.67
CA TRP A 17 4.21 -17.44 2.93
C TRP A 17 3.56 -18.81 3.14
N GLY A 18 2.44 -19.06 2.45
CA GLY A 18 1.64 -20.27 2.68
C GLY A 18 2.11 -21.48 1.88
N THR A 19 2.47 -22.57 2.58
CA THR A 19 2.82 -23.87 1.95
C THR A 19 1.81 -24.98 2.24
N SER A 20 1.03 -24.87 3.32
CA SER A 20 0.15 -25.94 3.84
C SER A 20 -1.34 -25.55 3.92
N SER A 21 -1.74 -24.47 3.23
CA SER A 21 -3.10 -23.93 3.32
C SER A 21 -4.14 -24.75 2.55
N ARG A 22 -5.25 -25.12 3.20
CA ARG A 22 -6.40 -25.78 2.56
C ARG A 22 -7.70 -24.99 2.78
N PHE A 23 -8.47 -24.80 1.71
CA PHE A 23 -9.79 -24.16 1.73
C PHE A 23 -9.84 -22.78 2.43
N GLN A 24 -10.69 -22.63 3.44
CA GLN A 24 -10.95 -21.37 4.14
C GLN A 24 -9.88 -21.02 5.17
N LEU A 25 -9.06 -21.99 5.59
CA LEU A 25 -7.97 -21.79 6.52
C LEU A 25 -6.66 -21.57 5.74
N ARG A 26 -6.17 -20.33 5.75
CA ARG A 26 -4.95 -19.96 5.04
C ARG A 26 -3.84 -19.70 6.04
N ARG A 27 -2.96 -20.67 6.23
CA ARG A 27 -1.78 -20.55 7.11
C ARG A 27 -0.60 -19.90 6.41
N THR A 28 0.34 -19.40 7.19
CA THR A 28 1.64 -18.89 6.75
C THR A 28 2.73 -19.60 7.51
N ASP A 29 3.87 -19.82 6.87
CA ASP A 29 5.08 -20.27 7.54
C ASP A 29 5.80 -19.07 8.19
N ALA A 30 6.73 -19.38 9.09
CA ALA A 30 7.52 -18.40 9.84
C ALA A 30 8.66 -17.76 9.02
N TYR A 31 8.84 -18.19 7.77
CA TYR A 31 9.84 -17.64 6.85
C TYR A 31 9.38 -17.75 5.38
N PRO A 32 9.94 -16.94 4.47
CA PRO A 32 9.65 -16.97 3.04
C PRO A 32 9.82 -18.35 2.39
N SER A 33 8.79 -18.81 1.69
CA SER A 33 8.86 -20.03 0.89
C SER A 33 9.61 -19.78 -0.43
N LYS A 34 10.24 -20.82 -1.00
CA LYS A 34 10.89 -20.72 -2.32
C LYS A 34 9.88 -20.32 -3.39
N SER A 35 8.69 -20.93 -3.36
CA SER A 35 7.59 -20.55 -4.25
C SER A 35 7.21 -19.07 -4.16
N GLY A 36 7.21 -18.49 -2.96
CA GLY A 36 6.92 -17.08 -2.75
C GLY A 36 8.01 -16.19 -3.33
N ALA A 37 9.28 -16.51 -3.08
CA ALA A 37 10.42 -15.77 -3.62
C ALA A 37 10.48 -15.85 -5.15
N LEU A 38 10.32 -17.04 -5.74
CA LEU A 38 10.32 -17.20 -7.20
C LEU A 38 9.10 -16.57 -7.86
N GLY A 39 7.91 -16.66 -7.23
CA GLY A 39 6.71 -15.99 -7.69
C GLY A 39 6.86 -14.46 -7.70
N LEU A 40 7.60 -13.91 -6.75
CA LEU A 40 7.95 -12.50 -6.70
C LEU A 40 8.84 -12.10 -7.88
N LEU A 41 9.86 -12.91 -8.20
CA LEU A 41 10.73 -12.68 -9.37
C LEU A 41 9.95 -12.70 -10.69
N LEU A 42 9.06 -13.67 -10.86
CA LEU A 42 8.19 -13.74 -12.04
C LEU A 42 7.22 -12.56 -12.12
N CYS A 43 6.74 -12.08 -10.96
CA CYS A 43 5.91 -10.89 -10.89
C CYS A 43 6.66 -9.66 -11.41
N ALA A 44 7.91 -9.48 -10.97
CA ALA A 44 8.77 -8.39 -11.43
C ALA A 44 9.03 -8.45 -12.96
N LYS A 45 9.24 -9.65 -13.50
CA LYS A 45 9.41 -9.89 -14.95
C LYS A 45 8.10 -9.85 -15.75
N GLY A 46 6.93 -9.77 -15.11
CA GLY A 46 5.62 -9.71 -15.78
C GLY A 46 5.17 -11.05 -16.41
N VAL A 47 5.60 -12.18 -15.87
CA VAL A 47 5.30 -13.52 -16.42
C VAL A 47 3.93 -14.00 -15.97
N ARG A 48 3.05 -14.31 -16.94
CA ARG A 48 1.69 -14.80 -16.65
C ARG A 48 1.72 -16.18 -16.00
N ARG A 49 0.65 -16.54 -15.28
CA ARG A 49 0.60 -17.79 -14.51
C ARG A 49 0.68 -19.01 -15.40
N GLU A 50 0.02 -18.96 -16.55
CA GLU A 50 0.02 -19.97 -17.60
C GLU A 50 1.43 -20.22 -18.17
N ASP A 51 2.26 -19.19 -18.28
CA ASP A 51 3.59 -19.26 -18.89
C ASP A 51 4.72 -19.54 -17.88
N SER A 52 4.40 -19.49 -16.58
CA SER A 52 5.37 -19.60 -15.48
C SER A 52 6.22 -20.87 -15.50
N ALA A 53 5.69 -22.00 -16.02
CA ALA A 53 6.39 -23.28 -16.00
C ALA A 53 7.71 -23.27 -16.79
N VAL A 54 7.83 -22.43 -17.82
CA VAL A 54 9.05 -22.34 -18.64
C VAL A 54 10.18 -21.70 -17.83
N GLU A 55 9.91 -20.54 -17.23
CA GLU A 55 10.86 -19.78 -16.43
C GLU A 55 11.21 -20.51 -15.12
N LEU A 56 10.22 -21.20 -14.52
CA LEU A 56 10.43 -21.94 -13.28
C LEU A 56 11.38 -23.12 -13.41
N ARG A 57 11.55 -23.72 -14.59
CA ARG A 57 12.55 -24.78 -14.79
C ARG A 57 13.96 -24.30 -14.45
N THR A 58 14.28 -23.08 -14.87
CA THR A 58 15.58 -22.45 -14.61
C THR A 58 15.62 -21.89 -13.19
N LEU A 59 14.61 -21.12 -12.76
CA LEU A 59 14.58 -20.52 -11.42
C LEU A 59 14.59 -21.54 -10.28
N SER A 60 13.96 -22.71 -10.46
CA SER A 60 13.91 -23.74 -9.41
C SER A 60 15.26 -24.40 -9.15
N SER A 61 16.22 -24.28 -10.09
CA SER A 61 17.60 -24.76 -9.91
C SER A 61 18.43 -23.89 -8.97
N LEU A 62 17.99 -22.66 -8.69
CA LEU A 62 18.68 -21.77 -7.76
C LEU A 62 18.55 -22.29 -6.33
N THR A 63 19.66 -22.34 -5.60
CA THR A 63 19.69 -22.71 -4.18
C THR A 63 19.26 -21.51 -3.34
N THR A 64 18.28 -21.70 -2.47
CA THR A 64 17.75 -20.62 -1.64
C THR A 64 18.29 -20.70 -0.21
N GLY A 65 18.83 -19.60 0.29
CA GLY A 65 19.07 -19.37 1.72
C GLY A 65 18.16 -18.26 2.23
N VAL A 66 17.61 -18.41 3.43
CA VAL A 66 16.80 -17.38 4.08
C VAL A 66 17.38 -17.10 5.45
N ARG A 67 17.77 -15.85 5.71
CA ARG A 67 18.17 -15.37 7.03
C ARG A 67 17.02 -14.61 7.68
N VAL A 68 16.74 -14.94 8.94
CA VAL A 68 15.69 -14.33 9.74
C VAL A 68 16.27 -13.14 10.48
N ASP A 69 16.12 -11.94 9.90
CA ASP A 69 16.59 -10.71 10.53
C ASP A 69 15.66 -10.29 11.67
N ARG A 70 14.35 -10.57 11.51
CA ARG A 70 13.33 -10.51 12.56
C ARG A 70 12.29 -11.61 12.32
N PRO A 71 12.00 -12.47 13.30
CA PRO A 71 11.01 -13.53 13.14
C PRO A 71 9.58 -13.00 12.99
N GLY A 72 9.28 -11.83 13.57
CA GLY A 72 7.94 -11.26 13.59
C GLY A 72 6.96 -12.03 14.49
N ILE A 73 5.68 -11.68 14.40
CA ILE A 73 4.59 -12.22 15.22
C ILE A 73 3.51 -12.77 14.29
N LEU A 74 3.06 -14.00 14.53
CA LEU A 74 1.96 -14.62 13.79
C LEU A 74 0.62 -14.09 14.30
N ASP A 75 -0.24 -13.64 13.39
CA ASP A 75 -1.57 -13.14 13.70
C ASP A 75 -2.63 -13.65 12.72
N TRP A 76 -3.89 -13.66 13.16
CA TRP A 76 -5.05 -14.13 12.42
C TRP A 76 -5.95 -12.98 11.96
N ASP A 77 -6.18 -12.92 10.65
CA ASP A 77 -7.18 -12.05 10.02
C ASP A 77 -8.51 -12.81 9.83
N TYR A 78 -9.58 -12.27 10.40
CA TYR A 78 -10.95 -12.71 10.18
C TYR A 78 -11.49 -12.05 8.91
N HIS A 79 -11.54 -12.80 7.81
CA HIS A 79 -11.70 -12.24 6.48
C HIS A 79 -12.98 -12.74 5.80
N THR A 80 -13.96 -11.85 5.66
CA THR A 80 -15.25 -12.12 5.03
C THR A 80 -15.28 -11.66 3.57
N ALA A 81 -16.04 -12.36 2.73
CA ALA A 81 -16.27 -11.99 1.34
C ALA A 81 -17.73 -12.22 0.94
N GLY A 82 -18.29 -11.29 0.17
CA GLY A 82 -19.67 -11.38 -0.33
C GLY A 82 -20.75 -10.97 0.69
N GLY A 83 -20.37 -10.44 1.85
CA GLY A 83 -21.30 -9.90 2.83
C GLY A 83 -21.82 -8.50 2.49
N GLY A 84 -22.98 -8.17 3.07
CA GLY A 84 -23.63 -6.85 3.00
C GLY A 84 -25.12 -6.94 2.67
N HIS A 85 -25.89 -5.97 3.17
CA HIS A 85 -27.33 -5.86 3.01
C HIS A 85 -27.64 -4.57 2.23
N GLY A 86 -27.68 -4.63 0.91
CA GLY A 86 -28.03 -3.49 0.08
C GLY A 86 -29.13 -3.85 -0.92
N ASN A 87 -30.26 -3.14 -0.86
CA ASN A 87 -31.34 -3.23 -1.85
C ASN A 87 -30.99 -2.49 -3.16
N GLY A 88 -29.75 -2.60 -3.65
CA GLY A 88 -29.30 -1.89 -4.85
C GLY A 88 -28.35 -2.74 -5.70
N PRO A 89 -28.34 -2.54 -7.03
CA PRO A 89 -27.56 -3.34 -7.98
C PRO A 89 -26.03 -3.27 -7.77
N HIS A 90 -25.54 -2.40 -6.88
CA HIS A 90 -24.12 -2.14 -6.62
C HIS A 90 -23.67 -2.37 -5.17
N ARG A 91 -24.54 -2.90 -4.27
CA ARG A 91 -24.19 -3.04 -2.85
C ARG A 91 -24.50 -4.45 -2.34
N ALA A 92 -23.46 -5.29 -2.33
CA ALA A 92 -23.37 -6.71 -1.95
C ALA A 92 -23.99 -7.73 -2.92
N ILE A 93 -23.13 -8.61 -3.45
CA ILE A 93 -23.38 -9.44 -4.65
C ILE A 93 -23.56 -10.93 -4.31
N GLY A 94 -23.28 -11.33 -3.05
CA GLY A 94 -23.16 -12.72 -2.65
C GLY A 94 -22.06 -13.47 -3.43
N ILE A 95 -21.71 -14.67 -2.98
CA ILE A 95 -20.72 -15.50 -3.69
C ILE A 95 -21.44 -16.41 -4.69
N ARG A 96 -21.03 -16.37 -5.97
CA ARG A 96 -21.56 -17.28 -6.99
C ARG A 96 -20.98 -18.68 -6.81
N ARG A 97 -21.84 -19.68 -6.93
CA ARG A 97 -21.49 -21.10 -6.99
C ARG A 97 -21.05 -21.49 -8.41
N ALA A 98 -20.53 -22.71 -8.56
CA ALA A 98 -20.12 -23.25 -9.84
C ALA A 98 -21.27 -23.37 -10.86
N ASP A 99 -22.51 -23.51 -10.39
CA ASP A 99 -23.74 -23.52 -11.19
C ASP A 99 -24.20 -22.11 -11.62
N GLY A 100 -23.44 -21.07 -11.28
CA GLY A 100 -23.75 -19.67 -11.55
C GLY A 100 -24.73 -19.02 -10.55
N LYS A 101 -25.38 -19.79 -9.67
CA LYS A 101 -26.34 -19.27 -8.70
C LYS A 101 -25.63 -18.64 -7.50
N ILE A 102 -26.21 -17.57 -6.96
CA ILE A 102 -25.70 -16.96 -5.72
C ILE A 102 -25.95 -17.92 -4.54
N LYS A 103 -24.96 -18.08 -3.67
CA LYS A 103 -25.06 -18.87 -2.46
C LYS A 103 -25.97 -18.16 -1.45
N LYS A 104 -26.99 -18.87 -0.97
CA LYS A 104 -27.96 -18.37 0.00
C LYS A 104 -28.07 -19.37 1.14
N THR A 105 -28.24 -18.85 2.35
CA THR A 105 -28.47 -19.65 3.55
C THR A 105 -29.82 -20.33 3.45
N ALA A 106 -29.88 -21.66 3.59
CA ALA A 106 -31.11 -22.43 3.41
C ALA A 106 -32.21 -22.06 4.42
N SER A 107 -31.84 -21.68 5.65
CA SER A 107 -32.78 -21.34 6.72
C SER A 107 -33.34 -19.92 6.61
N THR A 108 -32.52 -18.93 6.27
CA THR A 108 -32.92 -17.51 6.26
C THR A 108 -33.25 -16.98 4.86
N GLY A 109 -32.82 -17.68 3.80
CA GLY A 109 -32.95 -17.23 2.41
C GLY A 109 -32.04 -16.05 2.05
N GLU A 110 -31.23 -15.56 2.99
CA GLU A 110 -30.30 -14.45 2.82
C GLU A 110 -29.03 -14.87 2.07
N TYR A 111 -28.31 -13.89 1.52
CA TYR A 111 -27.03 -14.14 0.87
C TYR A 111 -25.98 -14.65 1.86
N GLU A 112 -25.33 -15.76 1.52
CA GLU A 112 -24.33 -16.35 2.38
C GLU A 112 -22.98 -15.63 2.21
N THR A 113 -22.37 -15.28 3.34
CA THR A 113 -21.02 -14.69 3.38
C THR A 113 -19.98 -15.79 3.45
N LEU A 114 -18.97 -15.75 2.57
CA LEU A 114 -17.84 -16.67 2.67
C LEU A 114 -16.88 -16.16 3.75
N LEU A 115 -16.68 -16.97 4.77
CA LEU A 115 -15.68 -16.72 5.80
C LEU A 115 -14.37 -17.41 5.46
N SER A 116 -13.26 -16.69 5.60
CA SER A 116 -11.90 -17.24 5.59
C SER A 116 -11.11 -16.73 6.80
N ARG A 117 -10.23 -17.57 7.34
CA ARG A 117 -9.29 -17.19 8.40
C ARG A 117 -7.88 -17.25 7.83
N ARG A 118 -7.18 -16.12 7.82
CA ARG A 118 -5.90 -15.98 7.12
C ARG A 118 -4.82 -15.57 8.11
N GLN A 119 -3.75 -16.35 8.22
CA GLN A 119 -2.59 -15.99 9.02
C GLN A 119 -1.68 -15.04 8.25
N TYR A 120 -1.14 -14.07 8.97
CA TYR A 120 -0.09 -13.17 8.52
C TYR A 120 1.05 -13.18 9.53
N LEU A 121 2.23 -12.82 9.03
CA LEU A 121 3.40 -12.58 9.84
C LEU A 121 3.63 -11.07 9.90
N SER A 122 3.43 -10.51 11.09
CA SER A 122 3.53 -9.08 11.37
C SER A 122 4.94 -8.73 11.86
N ASP A 123 5.44 -7.57 11.46
CA ASP A 123 6.76 -7.06 11.87
C ASP A 123 7.97 -7.96 11.57
N ALA A 124 7.85 -8.88 10.61
CA ALA A 124 8.95 -9.73 10.18
C ALA A 124 9.84 -9.06 9.12
N SER A 125 11.11 -9.45 9.11
CA SER A 125 12.08 -9.05 8.10
C SER A 125 13.02 -10.22 7.79
N PHE A 126 13.24 -10.46 6.51
CA PHE A 126 14.09 -11.54 6.03
C PHE A 126 15.07 -11.02 4.98
N LEU A 127 16.24 -11.66 4.93
CA LEU A 127 17.15 -11.56 3.81
C LEU A 127 17.16 -12.90 3.09
N VAL A 128 16.75 -12.94 1.83
CA VAL A 128 16.81 -14.14 1.00
C VAL A 128 17.99 -14.04 0.06
N ALA A 129 18.82 -15.08 0.00
CA ALA A 129 19.88 -15.25 -0.97
C ALA A 129 19.49 -16.35 -1.97
N LEU A 130 19.42 -16.01 -3.24
CA LEU A 130 19.24 -16.96 -4.34
C LEU A 130 20.58 -17.13 -5.05
N HIS A 131 21.14 -18.33 -4.96
CA HIS A 131 22.48 -18.65 -5.44
C HIS A 131 22.43 -19.63 -6.61
N GLY A 132 23.16 -19.37 -7.69
CA GLY A 132 23.22 -20.26 -8.87
C GLY A 132 23.82 -19.59 -10.10
N ASP A 133 23.28 -19.91 -11.27
CA ASP A 133 23.81 -19.45 -12.57
C ASP A 133 23.83 -17.90 -12.67
N PRO A 134 25.01 -17.26 -12.84
CA PRO A 134 25.14 -15.82 -12.98
C PRO A 134 24.30 -15.20 -14.11
N ALA A 135 24.03 -15.94 -15.20
CA ALA A 135 23.19 -15.44 -16.29
C ALA A 135 21.74 -15.24 -15.84
N VAL A 136 21.21 -16.19 -15.05
CA VAL A 136 19.86 -16.14 -14.49
C VAL A 136 19.76 -15.03 -13.46
N ILE A 137 20.75 -14.93 -12.57
CA ILE A 137 20.83 -13.88 -11.55
C ILE A 137 20.84 -12.49 -12.20
N GLY A 138 21.66 -12.29 -13.23
CA GLY A 138 21.70 -11.04 -13.98
C GLY A 138 20.38 -10.70 -14.68
N ASP A 139 19.69 -11.70 -15.28
CA ASP A 139 18.39 -11.48 -15.92
C ASP A 139 17.31 -11.07 -14.93
N TYR A 140 17.27 -11.62 -13.70
CA TYR A 140 16.24 -11.26 -12.73
C TYR A 140 16.56 -10.02 -11.91
N ALA A 141 17.84 -9.69 -11.70
CA ALA A 141 18.25 -8.47 -11.00
C ALA A 141 17.73 -7.20 -11.70
N LYS A 142 17.77 -7.13 -13.04
CA LYS A 142 17.26 -5.96 -13.79
C LYS A 142 15.76 -5.74 -13.59
N TRP A 143 14.96 -6.82 -13.57
CA TRP A 143 13.51 -6.72 -13.45
C TRP A 143 13.06 -6.30 -12.05
N LEU A 144 13.86 -6.57 -11.02
CA LEU A 144 13.55 -6.12 -9.67
C LEU A 144 13.78 -4.62 -9.46
N HIS A 145 14.62 -3.99 -10.29
CA HIS A 145 14.84 -2.55 -10.24
C HIS A 145 13.67 -1.77 -10.84
N ASP A 146 13.03 -2.32 -11.88
CA ASP A 146 11.84 -1.74 -12.53
C ASP A 146 10.80 -2.83 -12.83
N PRO A 147 10.00 -3.24 -11.83
CA PRO A 147 9.10 -4.37 -11.95
C PRO A 147 7.87 -4.04 -12.80
N ILE A 148 7.51 -4.93 -13.74
CA ILE A 148 6.34 -4.77 -14.62
C ILE A 148 5.04 -4.80 -13.82
N TRP A 149 4.95 -5.65 -12.79
CA TRP A 149 3.80 -5.72 -11.90
C TRP A 149 4.16 -5.35 -10.47
N PRO A 150 3.19 -4.82 -9.69
CA PRO A 150 3.41 -4.53 -8.28
C PRO A 150 3.88 -5.76 -7.52
N VAL A 151 5.05 -5.65 -6.90
CA VAL A 151 5.63 -6.69 -6.06
C VAL A 151 4.99 -6.65 -4.66
N PHE A 152 4.69 -7.83 -4.12
CA PHE A 152 4.08 -7.99 -2.80
C PHE A 152 4.64 -9.21 -2.06
N LEU A 153 4.60 -9.16 -0.73
CA LEU A 153 5.16 -10.18 0.17
C LEU A 153 4.15 -11.30 0.41
N GLY A 154 3.99 -12.13 -0.62
CA GLY A 154 3.13 -13.31 -0.63
C GLY A 154 1.67 -13.00 -1.01
N ARG A 155 0.93 -12.20 -0.23
CA ARG A 155 -0.41 -11.74 -0.62
C ARG A 155 -0.38 -10.30 -1.13
N LYS A 156 -1.27 -9.95 -2.07
CA LYS A 156 -1.32 -8.61 -2.69
C LYS A 156 -1.48 -7.44 -1.70
N CYS A 157 -2.09 -7.67 -0.53
CA CYS A 157 -2.22 -6.65 0.52
C CYS A 157 -0.92 -6.42 1.33
N CYS A 158 0.06 -7.32 1.21
CA CYS A 158 1.34 -7.25 1.93
C CYS A 158 2.35 -6.44 1.10
N VAL A 159 2.34 -5.12 1.26
CA VAL A 159 3.24 -4.21 0.53
C VAL A 159 4.62 -4.21 1.20
N PRO A 160 5.73 -4.33 0.43
CA PRO A 160 7.07 -4.21 1.00
C PRO A 160 7.33 -2.78 1.48
N THR A 161 8.03 -2.62 2.63
CA THR A 161 8.38 -1.30 3.18
C THR A 161 9.59 -0.67 2.50
N GLU A 162 10.40 -1.46 1.81
CA GLU A 162 11.62 -1.06 1.13
C GLU A 162 11.74 -1.82 -0.20
N PRO A 163 12.57 -1.35 -1.16
CA PRO A 163 12.81 -2.08 -2.39
C PRO A 163 13.23 -3.52 -2.12
N VAL A 164 12.60 -4.48 -2.79
CA VAL A 164 12.91 -5.91 -2.57
C VAL A 164 14.31 -6.25 -3.08
N PHE A 165 14.81 -5.55 -4.09
CA PHE A 165 16.17 -5.73 -4.58
C PHE A 165 17.20 -5.25 -3.55
N ALA A 166 18.00 -6.17 -3.01
CA ALA A 166 19.05 -5.88 -2.02
C ALA A 166 20.48 -6.06 -2.58
N GLY A 167 20.62 -6.15 -3.90
CA GLY A 167 21.90 -6.26 -4.58
C GLY A 167 22.26 -7.67 -5.04
N THR A 168 23.44 -7.79 -5.62
CA THR A 168 24.01 -9.04 -6.16
C THR A 168 25.47 -9.16 -5.77
N GLY A 169 25.99 -10.38 -5.65
CA GLY A 169 27.41 -10.62 -5.39
C GLY A 169 27.89 -12.00 -5.83
N GLU A 170 29.17 -12.27 -5.60
CA GLU A 170 29.83 -13.53 -5.89
C GLU A 170 30.25 -14.20 -4.59
N PHE A 171 29.74 -15.40 -4.34
CA PHE A 171 29.95 -16.16 -3.11
C PHE A 171 30.03 -17.65 -3.40
N ASP A 172 30.68 -18.43 -2.54
CA ASP A 172 30.81 -19.88 -2.73
C ASP A 172 29.53 -20.65 -2.35
N SER A 173 28.72 -20.08 -1.45
CA SER A 173 27.51 -20.73 -0.93
C SER A 173 26.46 -19.71 -0.46
N PRO A 174 25.16 -20.09 -0.39
CA PRO A 174 24.14 -19.27 0.22
C PRO A 174 24.48 -18.83 1.65
N THR A 175 25.11 -19.71 2.44
CA THR A 175 25.52 -19.42 3.82
C THR A 175 26.57 -18.30 3.86
N SER A 176 27.61 -18.39 3.02
CA SER A 176 28.63 -17.33 2.93
C SER A 176 28.04 -16.00 2.44
N ALA A 177 27.09 -16.05 1.50
CA ALA A 177 26.40 -14.87 1.00
C ALA A 177 25.57 -14.20 2.11
N LEU A 178 24.79 -14.96 2.87
CA LEU A 178 23.98 -14.45 3.98
C LEU A 178 24.85 -13.91 5.13
N ALA A 179 26.04 -14.46 5.34
CA ALA A 179 26.99 -13.95 6.35
C ALA A 179 27.63 -12.61 5.95
N SER A 180 27.74 -12.33 4.64
CA SER A 180 28.42 -11.13 4.12
C SER A 180 27.64 -9.83 4.33
N VAL A 181 26.31 -9.90 4.35
CA VAL A 181 25.45 -8.72 4.45
C VAL A 181 25.28 -8.36 5.94
N PRO A 182 25.60 -7.13 6.38
CA PRO A 182 25.36 -6.74 7.77
C PRO A 182 23.88 -6.86 8.17
N TRP A 183 23.62 -7.13 9.44
CA TRP A 183 22.28 -6.99 10.00
C TRP A 183 22.07 -5.55 10.43
N GLN A 184 20.98 -4.93 9.97
CA GLN A 184 20.68 -3.54 10.28
C GLN A 184 19.51 -3.45 11.27
N PRO A 185 19.67 -2.80 12.43
CA PRO A 185 18.55 -2.49 13.30
C PRO A 185 17.59 -1.55 12.57
N ARG A 186 16.28 -1.67 12.79
CA ARG A 186 15.33 -0.69 12.23
C ARG A 186 15.38 0.58 13.06
N ILE A 187 15.23 0.40 14.38
CA ILE A 187 15.28 1.45 15.39
C ILE A 187 16.33 1.05 16.41
N ALA A 188 17.39 1.86 16.57
CA ALA A 188 18.49 1.55 17.48
C ALA A 188 18.02 1.23 18.91
N ALA A 189 17.06 1.99 19.44
CA ALA A 189 16.54 1.82 20.79
C ALA A 189 15.74 0.52 21.01
N ILE A 190 15.12 -0.04 19.96
CA ILE A 190 14.28 -1.24 20.04
C ILE A 190 15.10 -2.48 19.67
N ASP A 191 15.89 -2.38 18.60
CA ASP A 191 16.52 -3.53 17.97
C ASP A 191 18.01 -3.62 18.27
N GLY A 192 18.66 -2.47 18.44
CA GLY A 192 20.09 -2.31 18.64
C GLY A 192 20.52 -2.54 20.09
N GLY A 193 19.85 -3.45 20.81
CA GLY A 193 20.17 -3.78 22.18
C GLY A 193 21.66 -4.13 22.36
N GLY A 194 22.38 -3.25 23.06
CA GLY A 194 23.78 -3.46 23.47
C GLY A 194 24.84 -3.14 22.42
N ARG A 195 26.08 -2.90 22.90
CA ARG A 195 27.30 -2.63 22.10
C ARG A 195 27.80 -3.87 21.33
N CYS A 196 26.91 -4.78 20.92
CA CYS A 196 27.31 -6.01 20.27
C CYS A 196 27.59 -5.73 18.79
N ALA A 197 28.85 -5.79 18.39
CA ALA A 197 29.26 -5.55 17.00
C ALA A 197 28.85 -6.69 16.05
N MET A 198 28.51 -7.87 16.58
CA MET A 198 28.12 -9.06 15.83
C MET A 198 26.78 -9.60 16.35
N ARG A 199 25.95 -10.17 15.48
CA ARG A 199 24.67 -10.77 15.84
C ARG A 199 24.55 -12.15 15.20
N GLN A 200 24.18 -13.15 15.98
CA GLN A 200 23.83 -14.47 15.47
C GLN A 200 22.37 -14.45 15.01
N LEU A 201 22.13 -14.92 13.79
CA LEU A 201 20.80 -14.94 13.18
C LEU A 201 20.49 -16.33 12.64
N ASP A 202 19.24 -16.74 12.82
CA ASP A 202 18.72 -18.00 12.33
C ASP A 202 18.64 -17.99 10.81
N CYS A 203 18.97 -19.13 10.20
CA CYS A 203 18.95 -19.34 8.77
C CYS A 203 18.25 -20.65 8.40
N TYR A 204 17.56 -20.62 7.28
CA TYR A 204 16.99 -21.78 6.61
C TYR A 204 17.66 -21.91 5.25
N ILE A 205 18.49 -22.94 5.09
CA ILE A 205 19.29 -23.16 3.89
C ILE A 205 18.73 -24.38 3.16
N GLU A 206 18.49 -24.23 1.86
CA GLU A 206 18.14 -25.35 0.99
C GLU A 206 19.31 -26.33 0.87
N HIS A 207 19.03 -27.60 1.17
CA HIS A 207 20.00 -28.68 1.01
C HIS A 207 20.19 -28.99 -0.48
N PRO A 208 21.44 -29.06 -0.98
CA PRO A 208 21.69 -29.30 -2.39
C PRO A 208 21.17 -30.68 -2.84
N PRO A 209 20.61 -30.78 -4.06
CA PRO A 209 20.17 -32.06 -4.60
C PRO A 209 21.37 -32.99 -4.83
N GLY A 210 21.17 -34.29 -4.63
CA GLY A 210 22.16 -35.32 -4.97
C GLY A 210 23.07 -35.79 -3.83
N SER A 211 23.01 -35.14 -2.66
CA SER A 211 23.63 -35.65 -1.42
C SER A 211 22.55 -36.10 -0.43
N ALA A 212 22.87 -37.09 0.42
CA ALA A 212 21.96 -37.53 1.46
C ALA A 212 21.65 -36.34 2.40
N PRO A 213 20.37 -36.01 2.66
CA PRO A 213 20.03 -34.96 3.59
C PRO A 213 20.45 -35.37 5.01
N PRO A 214 20.89 -34.41 5.84
CA PRO A 214 21.15 -34.69 7.26
C PRO A 214 19.85 -35.01 8.00
N ASP A 215 19.94 -35.67 9.16
CA ASP A 215 18.78 -36.15 9.93
C ASP A 215 17.86 -35.01 10.39
N GLU A 216 18.43 -33.82 10.65
CA GLU A 216 17.71 -32.60 11.03
C GLU A 216 17.05 -31.87 9.85
N ALA A 217 17.23 -32.34 8.61
CA ALA A 217 16.66 -31.69 7.43
C ALA A 217 15.14 -31.83 7.39
N ARG A 218 14.45 -30.71 7.20
CA ARG A 218 12.99 -30.68 7.06
C ARG A 218 12.57 -30.80 5.61
N LEU A 219 11.69 -31.75 5.31
CA LEU A 219 11.03 -31.84 4.01
C LEU A 219 9.94 -30.78 3.87
N VAL A 220 10.00 -29.95 2.83
CA VAL A 220 9.04 -28.86 2.56
C VAL A 220 8.57 -28.92 1.11
N HIS A 221 7.26 -28.76 0.87
CA HIS A 221 6.64 -28.80 -0.46
C HIS A 221 6.41 -27.40 -1.04
N ASP A 222 7.50 -26.68 -1.35
CA ASP A 222 7.43 -25.28 -1.80
C ASP A 222 8.24 -24.96 -3.05
N VAL A 223 8.70 -25.98 -3.81
CA VAL A 223 9.35 -25.78 -5.11
C VAL A 223 8.29 -25.78 -6.21
N PRO A 224 7.95 -24.64 -6.85
CA PRO A 224 6.85 -24.58 -7.81
C PRO A 224 7.26 -25.16 -9.17
N ARG A 225 6.42 -26.03 -9.75
CA ARG A 225 6.56 -26.45 -11.16
C ARG A 225 5.82 -25.54 -12.14
N GLY A 226 4.84 -24.80 -11.63
CA GLY A 226 3.98 -23.87 -12.37
C GLY A 226 2.99 -23.19 -11.44
N PHE A 227 2.51 -22.01 -11.81
CA PHE A 227 1.51 -21.25 -11.05
C PHE A 227 0.10 -21.26 -11.66
N GLY A 228 -0.08 -21.84 -12.86
CA GLY A 228 -1.41 -22.04 -13.45
C GLY A 228 -2.28 -23.05 -12.67
N TYR A 229 -1.64 -24.04 -12.03
CA TYR A 229 -2.28 -25.05 -11.19
C TYR A 229 -1.47 -25.23 -9.89
N TYR A 230 -2.08 -25.82 -8.87
CA TYR A 230 -1.38 -26.13 -7.61
C TYR A 230 -0.43 -27.31 -7.83
N ASN A 231 0.84 -27.04 -8.16
CA ASN A 231 1.83 -28.08 -8.47
C ASN A 231 3.21 -27.72 -7.90
N TYR A 232 3.58 -28.40 -6.81
CA TYR A 232 4.80 -28.15 -6.05
C TYR A 232 5.55 -29.46 -5.77
N THR A 233 6.87 -29.44 -5.89
CA THR A 233 7.76 -30.52 -5.45
C THR A 233 8.36 -30.24 -4.09
N ALA A 234 8.88 -31.31 -3.48
CA ALA A 234 9.57 -31.22 -2.22
C ALA A 234 11.02 -30.75 -2.39
N ARG A 235 11.54 -30.12 -1.34
CA ARG A 235 12.97 -29.92 -1.09
C ARG A 235 13.28 -30.14 0.38
N PHE A 236 14.55 -30.36 0.69
CA PHE A 236 15.04 -30.43 2.05
C PHE A 236 15.59 -29.05 2.47
N VAL A 237 15.24 -28.63 3.67
CA VAL A 237 15.69 -27.36 4.27
C VAL A 237 16.36 -27.67 5.60
N VAL A 238 17.58 -27.19 5.77
CA VAL A 238 18.39 -27.34 6.98
C VAL A 238 18.36 -26.05 7.78
N PHE A 239 18.15 -26.17 9.09
CA PHE A 239 18.27 -25.05 10.01
C PHE A 239 19.75 -24.81 10.32
N SER A 240 20.18 -23.57 10.23
CA SER A 240 21.55 -23.14 10.51
C SER A 240 21.54 -21.77 11.18
N SER A 241 22.69 -21.27 11.58
CA SER A 241 22.82 -19.89 12.07
C SER A 241 24.07 -19.26 11.49
N VAL A 242 24.03 -17.94 11.27
CA VAL A 242 25.17 -17.16 10.80
C VAL A 242 25.41 -15.99 11.74
N THR A 243 26.69 -15.67 11.95
CA THR A 243 27.09 -14.52 12.76
C THR A 243 27.49 -13.38 11.82
N VAL A 244 26.80 -12.24 11.92
CA VAL A 244 26.96 -11.10 11.00
C VAL A 244 27.25 -9.81 11.75
N PRO A 245 27.98 -8.87 11.14
CA PRO A 245 28.20 -7.56 11.75
C PRO A 245 26.89 -6.78 11.87
N VAL A 246 26.77 -5.99 12.93
CA VAL A 246 25.68 -5.04 13.14
C VAL A 246 26.01 -3.76 12.39
N GLY A 247 25.21 -3.45 11.37
CA GLY A 247 25.30 -2.22 10.59
C GLY A 247 24.54 -1.06 11.22
N GLU A 248 24.51 0.06 10.50
CA GLU A 248 23.79 1.26 10.94
C GLU A 248 22.26 1.07 10.91
N PRO A 249 21.49 1.76 11.78
CA PRO A 249 20.04 1.67 11.79
C PRO A 249 19.39 2.20 10.50
N LEU A 250 18.41 1.45 9.95
CA LEU A 250 17.67 1.81 8.72
C LEU A 250 16.83 3.08 8.87
N HIS A 251 16.24 3.28 10.05
CA HIS A 251 15.57 4.52 10.41
C HIS A 251 16.34 5.14 11.57
N PRO A 252 17.31 6.04 11.31
CA PRO A 252 17.68 6.99 12.36
C PRO A 252 16.37 7.65 12.82
N PRO A 253 16.16 7.91 14.12
CA PRO A 253 14.96 8.59 14.59
C PRO A 253 14.94 10.00 14.00
N LYS A 254 14.45 10.14 12.77
CA LYS A 254 13.87 11.38 12.32
C LYS A 254 12.60 11.45 13.12
N GLY A 255 12.63 12.27 14.17
CA GLY A 255 11.47 12.51 15.03
C GLY A 255 10.23 12.58 14.16
N THR A 256 9.15 11.96 14.62
CA THR A 256 7.81 12.09 14.04
C THR A 256 7.72 13.47 13.42
N ARG A 257 7.55 13.57 12.09
CA ARG A 257 7.28 14.86 11.46
C ARG A 257 6.06 15.37 12.20
N MET A 258 6.30 16.30 13.13
CA MET A 258 5.24 16.94 13.87
C MET A 258 4.32 17.49 12.80
N TRP A 259 3.05 17.15 12.88
CA TRP A 259 2.04 17.90 12.16
C TRP A 259 2.27 19.36 12.57
N VAL A 260 2.83 20.15 11.66
CA VAL A 260 2.95 21.58 11.83
C VAL A 260 1.57 22.09 11.46
N ASP A 261 0.92 22.78 12.39
CA ASP A 261 -0.33 23.44 12.10
C ASP A 261 -0.12 24.33 10.87
N PRO A 262 -0.79 24.06 9.73
CA PRO A 262 -0.66 24.89 8.53
C PRO A 262 -1.13 26.33 8.78
N TYR A 263 -1.86 26.56 9.88
CA TYR A 263 -2.30 27.87 10.37
C TYR A 263 -1.53 28.35 11.61
N GLY A 264 -0.33 27.79 11.85
CA GLY A 264 0.53 28.22 12.95
C GLY A 264 0.92 29.72 12.88
N PRO A 265 1.70 30.22 13.86
CA PRO A 265 1.92 31.66 14.08
C PRO A 265 2.57 32.46 12.93
N GLY A 266 2.94 31.84 11.80
CA GLY A 266 3.41 32.49 10.58
C GLY A 266 2.40 32.54 9.43
N TRP A 267 1.20 32.00 9.59
CA TRP A 267 0.20 31.95 8.51
C TRP A 267 -0.28 33.33 8.08
N ASP A 268 -0.49 34.25 9.03
CA ASP A 268 -0.92 35.61 8.71
C ASP A 268 0.11 36.36 7.85
N ASP A 269 1.40 36.07 8.04
CA ASP A 269 2.47 36.63 7.22
C ASP A 269 2.47 36.04 5.81
N VAL A 270 2.30 34.71 5.67
CA VAL A 270 2.19 34.06 4.35
C VAL A 270 0.93 34.52 3.61
N ARG A 271 -0.20 34.65 4.32
CA ARG A 271 -1.46 35.16 3.77
C ARG A 271 -1.29 36.59 3.27
N ARG A 272 -0.64 37.45 4.06
CA ARG A 272 -0.37 38.85 3.71
C ARG A 272 0.58 38.94 2.51
N ASP A 273 1.72 38.26 2.55
CA ASP A 273 2.70 38.22 1.45
C ASP A 273 2.05 37.76 0.13
N ARG A 274 1.21 36.71 0.18
CA ARG A 274 0.52 36.22 -1.02
C ARG A 274 -0.48 37.23 -1.58
N LEU A 275 -1.30 37.86 -0.74
CA LEU A 275 -2.26 38.88 -1.16
C LEU A 275 -1.55 40.12 -1.73
N GLU A 276 -0.45 40.57 -1.12
CA GLU A 276 0.36 41.68 -1.61
C GLU A 276 1.03 41.36 -2.95
N PHE A 277 1.54 40.13 -3.11
CA PHE A 277 2.12 39.64 -4.36
C PHE A 277 1.11 39.67 -5.52
N ASP A 278 -0.11 39.16 -5.27
CA ASP A 278 -1.20 39.17 -6.24
C ASP A 278 -1.94 40.52 -6.33
N LYS A 279 -1.43 41.58 -5.69
CA LYS A 279 -2.00 42.94 -5.66
C LYS A 279 -3.46 42.97 -5.19
N HIS A 280 -3.82 42.10 -4.25
CA HIS A 280 -5.18 41.92 -3.75
C HIS A 280 -6.20 41.59 -4.86
N LEU A 281 -5.77 40.94 -5.95
CA LEU A 281 -6.63 40.49 -7.03
C LEU A 281 -6.75 38.97 -7.03
N CYS A 282 -7.96 38.48 -7.28
CA CYS A 282 -8.23 37.06 -7.45
C CYS A 282 -7.48 36.55 -8.68
N VAL A 283 -6.65 35.53 -8.52
CA VAL A 283 -5.88 34.97 -9.65
C VAL A 283 -6.77 34.45 -10.77
N PHE A 284 -7.98 34.00 -10.42
CA PHE A 284 -8.97 33.42 -11.35
C PHE A 284 -9.80 34.47 -12.09
N CYS A 285 -10.58 35.28 -11.35
CA CYS A 285 -11.57 36.20 -11.93
C CYS A 285 -11.17 37.69 -11.87
N LYS A 286 -10.02 38.01 -11.26
CA LYS A 286 -9.52 39.39 -11.08
C LYS A 286 -10.40 40.30 -10.21
N SER A 287 -11.47 39.79 -9.59
CA SER A 287 -12.17 40.52 -8.51
C SER A 287 -11.27 40.69 -7.27
N PRO A 288 -11.55 41.64 -6.37
CA PRO A 288 -10.79 41.80 -5.13
C PRO A 288 -10.66 40.48 -4.36
N ALA A 289 -9.41 40.08 -4.09
CA ALA A 289 -9.10 38.90 -3.32
C ALA A 289 -9.11 39.22 -1.83
N VAL A 290 -9.76 38.35 -1.07
CA VAL A 290 -9.82 38.42 0.39
C VAL A 290 -9.32 37.14 1.04
N GLU A 291 -9.26 36.03 0.31
CA GLU A 291 -8.82 34.72 0.80
C GLU A 291 -7.56 34.23 0.09
N VAL A 292 -6.85 33.30 0.75
CA VAL A 292 -5.74 32.55 0.18
C VAL A 292 -6.09 31.07 0.17
N HIS A 293 -6.00 30.47 -1.01
CA HIS A 293 -6.26 29.06 -1.26
C HIS A 293 -4.95 28.27 -1.25
N HIS A 294 -4.94 27.12 -0.58
CA HIS A 294 -3.79 26.21 -0.55
C HIS A 294 -3.91 25.20 -1.69
N LEU A 295 -2.81 24.89 -2.36
CA LEU A 295 -2.72 23.77 -3.32
C LEU A 295 -2.29 22.47 -2.65
N ASP A 296 -1.58 22.57 -1.53
CA ASP A 296 -1.16 21.47 -0.67
C ASP A 296 -1.23 21.93 0.79
N TYR A 297 -1.84 21.13 1.67
CA TYR A 297 -1.90 21.43 3.11
C TYR A 297 -0.58 21.16 3.82
N ALA A 298 0.27 20.29 3.28
CA ALA A 298 1.56 19.93 3.86
C ALA A 298 2.68 20.93 3.52
N ASP A 299 2.45 21.82 2.56
CA ASP A 299 3.42 22.78 2.07
C ASP A 299 2.78 24.16 1.89
N VAL A 300 3.00 25.06 2.84
CA VAL A 300 2.38 26.40 2.89
C VAL A 300 3.43 27.46 2.54
N ARG A 301 3.79 27.50 1.25
CA ARG A 301 4.70 28.50 0.68
C ARG A 301 3.97 29.36 -0.35
N ARG A 302 4.62 30.45 -0.77
CA ARG A 302 4.05 31.37 -1.77
C ARG A 302 3.74 30.66 -3.10
N GLU A 303 4.54 29.66 -3.47
CA GLU A 303 4.40 28.88 -4.71
C GLU A 303 3.19 27.93 -4.68
N THR A 304 2.79 27.49 -3.49
CA THR A 304 1.69 26.54 -3.26
C THR A 304 0.41 27.21 -2.75
N THR A 305 0.34 28.54 -2.78
CA THR A 305 -0.83 29.33 -2.37
C THR A 305 -1.34 30.23 -3.50
N ARG A 306 -2.63 30.59 -3.51
CA ARG A 306 -3.27 31.44 -4.54
C ARG A 306 -4.25 32.43 -3.91
N SER A 307 -4.19 33.71 -4.28
CA SER A 307 -5.18 34.69 -3.81
C SER A 307 -6.50 34.57 -4.57
N LEU A 308 -7.61 34.43 -3.85
CA LEU A 308 -8.95 34.28 -4.42
C LEU A 308 -9.94 35.26 -3.79
N CYS A 309 -10.95 35.65 -4.57
CA CYS A 309 -12.14 36.27 -4.00
C CYS A 309 -12.98 35.22 -3.26
N LYS A 310 -13.86 35.66 -2.35
CA LYS A 310 -14.68 34.77 -1.53
C LYS A 310 -15.46 33.73 -2.35
N LEU A 311 -16.09 34.17 -3.45
CA LEU A 311 -16.86 33.28 -4.32
C LEU A 311 -15.99 32.21 -4.99
N CYS A 312 -14.85 32.59 -5.57
CA CYS A 312 -13.95 31.64 -6.22
C CYS A 312 -13.33 30.67 -5.20
N HIS A 313 -13.03 31.13 -3.99
CA HIS A 313 -12.52 30.29 -2.92
C HIS A 313 -13.54 29.22 -2.49
N GLU A 314 -14.80 29.61 -2.29
CA GLU A 314 -15.90 28.70 -1.97
C GLU A 314 -16.13 27.67 -3.08
N VAL A 315 -16.03 28.07 -4.35
CA VAL A 315 -16.17 27.17 -5.50
C VAL A 315 -15.04 26.14 -5.54
N CYS A 316 -13.78 26.57 -5.42
CA CYS A 316 -12.64 25.65 -5.45
C CYS A 316 -12.74 24.63 -4.30
N THR A 317 -13.08 25.09 -3.10
CA THR A 317 -13.31 24.23 -1.93
C THR A 317 -14.51 23.29 -2.12
N SER A 318 -15.60 23.76 -2.75
CA SER A 318 -16.77 22.93 -3.05
C SER A 318 -16.47 21.81 -4.06
N LEU A 319 -15.64 22.08 -5.06
CA LEU A 319 -15.22 21.07 -6.05
C LEU A 319 -14.35 19.98 -5.43
N GLU A 320 -13.62 20.29 -4.37
CA GLU A 320 -12.78 19.33 -3.63
C GLU A 320 -13.60 18.33 -2.84
N TYR A 321 -14.68 18.77 -2.17
CA TYR A 321 -15.59 17.87 -1.45
C TYR A 321 -16.25 16.82 -2.37
N GLY A 322 -16.29 17.07 -3.69
CA GLY A 322 -16.76 16.12 -4.70
C GLY A 322 -15.70 15.16 -5.25
N LYS A 323 -14.42 15.30 -4.85
CA LYS A 323 -13.29 14.47 -5.27
C LYS A 323 -12.67 13.73 -4.08
N ASP A 324 -11.75 12.81 -4.35
CA ASP A 324 -11.11 11.84 -3.42
C ASP A 324 -10.22 12.45 -2.31
N MET A 325 -10.42 13.73 -1.91
CA MET A 325 -9.72 14.43 -0.82
C MET A 325 -8.20 14.17 -0.76
N ARG A 326 -7.54 14.06 -1.92
CA ARG A 326 -6.09 13.80 -2.00
C ARG A 326 -5.30 15.05 -1.64
N HIS A 327 -4.03 14.87 -1.28
CA HIS A 327 -3.12 15.94 -0.84
C HIS A 327 -3.01 17.14 -1.79
N ARG A 328 -3.36 17.01 -3.08
CA ARG A 328 -3.30 18.08 -4.08
C ARG A 328 -4.70 18.65 -4.37
N ARG A 329 -4.89 19.92 -4.02
CA ARG A 329 -6.14 20.70 -4.15
C ARG A 329 -6.33 21.27 -5.56
N ILE A 330 -7.51 21.85 -5.81
CA ILE A 330 -7.87 22.44 -7.11
C ILE A 330 -6.96 23.65 -7.38
N ASP A 331 -6.30 23.70 -8.53
CA ASP A 331 -5.49 24.86 -8.90
C ASP A 331 -6.30 25.80 -9.80
N PRO A 332 -6.74 26.97 -9.31
CA PRO A 332 -7.49 27.94 -10.11
C PRO A 332 -6.67 28.56 -11.25
N THR A 333 -5.35 28.38 -11.26
CA THR A 333 -4.47 28.84 -12.36
C THR A 333 -4.28 27.80 -13.46
N ASP A 334 -4.71 26.56 -13.24
CA ASP A 334 -4.65 25.48 -14.23
C ASP A 334 -5.72 25.68 -15.33
N PRO A 335 -5.31 25.84 -16.61
CA PRO A 335 -6.23 26.00 -17.73
C PRO A 335 -7.22 24.84 -17.88
N GLU A 336 -6.82 23.60 -17.57
CA GLU A 336 -7.67 22.42 -17.74
C GLU A 336 -8.86 22.44 -16.75
N GLN A 337 -8.65 23.04 -15.57
CA GLN A 337 -9.65 23.10 -14.51
C GLN A 337 -10.60 24.31 -14.64
N ARG A 338 -10.26 25.26 -15.52
CA ARG A 338 -10.98 26.53 -15.66
C ARG A 338 -12.46 26.36 -15.98
N GLN A 339 -12.79 25.50 -16.94
CA GLN A 339 -14.19 25.27 -17.34
C GLN A 339 -15.02 24.66 -16.21
N GLN A 340 -14.42 23.75 -15.43
CA GLN A 340 -15.07 23.15 -14.28
C GLN A 340 -15.40 24.19 -13.20
N ILE A 341 -14.48 25.12 -12.93
CA ILE A 341 -14.67 26.20 -11.95
C ILE A 341 -15.77 27.16 -12.42
N LEU A 342 -15.80 27.56 -13.70
CA LEU A 342 -16.83 28.43 -14.25
C LEU A 342 -18.23 27.82 -14.14
N ALA A 343 -18.39 26.55 -14.54
CA ALA A 343 -19.67 25.84 -14.44
C ALA A 343 -20.17 25.78 -12.98
N GLN A 344 -19.27 25.59 -12.02
CA GLN A 344 -19.64 25.55 -10.60
C GLN A 344 -19.96 26.95 -10.04
N ILE A 345 -19.32 28.01 -10.53
CA ILE A 345 -19.69 29.40 -10.20
C ILE A 345 -21.15 29.65 -10.64
N GLU A 346 -21.50 29.31 -11.88
CA GLU A 346 -22.85 29.48 -12.40
C GLU A 346 -23.89 28.73 -11.56
N ARG A 347 -23.59 27.47 -11.23
CA ARG A 347 -24.45 26.64 -10.38
C ARG A 347 -24.67 27.24 -8.99
N LEU A 348 -23.60 27.71 -8.34
CA LEU A 348 -23.73 28.35 -7.02
C LEU A 348 -24.51 29.66 -7.09
N GLN A 349 -24.31 30.47 -8.13
CA GLN A 349 -25.08 31.70 -8.32
C GLN A 349 -26.56 31.43 -8.57
N GLN A 350 -26.90 30.40 -9.36
CA GLN A 350 -28.28 29.98 -9.58
C GLN A 350 -28.93 29.53 -8.27
N ASN A 351 -28.27 28.65 -7.51
CA ASN A 351 -28.78 28.17 -6.23
C ASN A 351 -29.02 29.31 -5.22
N ARG A 352 -28.08 30.26 -5.11
CA ARG A 352 -28.24 31.44 -4.24
C ARG A 352 -29.42 32.32 -4.65
N ARG A 353 -29.69 32.46 -5.96
CA ARG A 353 -30.86 33.20 -6.47
C ARG A 353 -32.17 32.47 -6.12
N PHE A 354 -32.20 31.15 -6.22
CA PHE A 354 -33.38 30.35 -5.82
C PHE A 354 -33.64 30.41 -4.31
N SER A 355 -32.61 30.29 -3.47
CA SER A 355 -32.75 30.42 -2.01
C SER A 355 -33.24 31.81 -1.61
N ARG A 356 -32.67 32.89 -2.16
CA ARG A 356 -33.12 34.26 -1.87
C ARG A 356 -34.54 34.51 -2.37
N ARG A 357 -34.94 33.92 -3.50
CA ARG A 357 -36.32 33.99 -4.00
C ARG A 357 -37.28 33.23 -3.09
N ALA A 358 -36.88 32.07 -2.55
CA ALA A 358 -37.67 31.31 -1.59
C ALA A 358 -37.84 32.08 -0.27
N GLU A 359 -36.77 32.68 0.26
CA GLU A 359 -36.82 33.54 1.46
C GLU A 359 -37.73 34.76 1.26
N LEU A 360 -37.66 35.43 0.11
CA LEU A 360 -38.55 36.55 -0.22
C LEU A 360 -40.02 36.12 -0.36
N LEU A 361 -40.28 34.92 -0.90
CA LEU A 361 -41.62 34.36 -1.01
C LEU A 361 -42.17 33.93 0.37
N GLU A 362 -41.35 33.38 1.26
CA GLU A 362 -41.73 33.06 2.63
C GLU A 362 -41.98 34.31 3.47
N ALA A 363 -41.14 35.34 3.35
CA ALA A 363 -41.36 36.63 3.98
C ALA A 363 -42.67 37.29 3.50
N GLY A 364 -42.98 37.20 2.20
CA GLY A 364 -44.25 37.67 1.64
C GLY A 364 -45.47 36.86 2.12
N ARG A 365 -45.33 35.54 2.34
CA ARG A 365 -46.38 34.70 2.94
C ARG A 365 -46.62 35.05 4.40
N ALA A 366 -45.58 35.32 5.18
CA ALA A 366 -45.69 35.74 6.58
C ALA A 366 -46.38 37.12 6.71
N GLN A 367 -46.11 38.04 5.79
CA GLN A 367 -46.81 39.34 5.74
C GLN A 367 -48.28 39.22 5.33
N ASN A 368 -48.62 38.32 4.40
CA ASN A 368 -50.01 38.09 4.00
C ASN A 368 -50.84 37.31 5.04
N ALA A 369 -50.20 36.50 5.90
CA ALA A 369 -50.88 35.83 7.01
C ALA A 369 -51.41 36.83 8.05
N ALA A 370 -50.68 37.92 8.29
CA ALA A 370 -51.10 38.99 9.22
C ALA A 370 -52.29 39.84 8.69
N PHE A 371 -52.63 39.75 7.41
CA PHE A 371 -53.74 40.51 6.81
C PHE A 371 -55.11 39.83 7.02
N PHE A 372 -55.14 38.53 7.34
CA PHE A 372 -56.38 37.76 7.51
C PHE A 372 -56.76 37.47 8.97
N ASP A 373 -55.91 37.82 9.95
CA ASP A 373 -56.16 37.58 11.38
C ASP A 373 -56.89 38.74 12.10
N ASP A 374 -57.19 39.85 11.41
CA ASP A 374 -58.10 40.89 11.93
C ASP A 374 -59.57 40.45 11.77
N THR A 375 -59.97 39.50 12.62
CA THR A 375 -61.39 39.27 12.93
C THR A 375 -61.84 40.36 13.92
N PRO A 376 -62.93 41.11 13.64
CA PRO A 376 -63.35 42.21 14.49
C PRO A 376 -63.94 41.68 15.80
N VAL A 377 -63.41 42.20 16.91
CA VAL A 377 -63.91 41.97 18.26
C VAL A 377 -65.30 42.59 18.40
N SER A 378 -66.29 41.79 18.78
CA SER A 378 -67.51 42.24 19.45
C SER A 378 -67.83 41.33 20.61
#